data_AF-A0A0W8CIH7-F1
#
_entry.id   AF-A0A0W8CIH7-F1
#
_cell.length_a   1.000
_cell.length_b   1.000
_cell.length_c   1.000
_cell.angle_alpha   90.00
_cell.angle_beta   90.00
_cell.angle_gamma   90.00
#
_symmetry.space_group_name_H-M   'P 1'
#
loop_
_entity.id
_entity.type
_entity.pdbx_description
1 polymer ?
#
loop_
_entity_poly.entity_id
_entity_poly.type
_entity_poly.pdbx_seq_one_letter_code
_entity_poly.pdbx_strand_id
1 'polypeptide(L)'
;MLSSTSSKIAARYECDGKEVPRVLWRVRYTGQSLKARAKPTFKSKQQFKRAVELHLNWSNRIPTPFVALFGTREHAVKWAKSHFELGYDDVFLLKIDASKLGPIFRVRYLLQDSDIHNDEFLVLRKITRRSIIRETYLSCIEDDSSEDSVGRSSEEASEEEDVFAG
;
A
#
# COMPACT_ATOMS: atom_id res chain seq x y z
N MET A 1 13.60 25.81 7.21
CA MET A 1 14.37 24.54 7.16
C MET A 1 15.05 24.43 5.80
N LEU A 2 16.37 24.29 5.75
CA LEU A 2 17.09 24.09 4.48
C LEU A 2 16.74 22.71 3.91
N SER A 3 16.18 22.68 2.70
CA SER A 3 15.93 21.43 1.99
C SER A 3 17.25 20.70 1.74
N SER A 4 17.39 19.49 2.27
CA SER A 4 18.57 18.65 2.06
C SER A 4 18.77 18.34 0.57
N THR A 5 20.01 18.08 0.15
CA THR A 5 20.32 17.66 -1.24
C THR A 5 19.48 16.45 -1.65
N SER A 6 19.30 15.48 -0.74
CA SER A 6 18.41 14.33 -0.95
C SER A 6 16.97 14.74 -1.27
N SER A 7 16.42 15.69 -0.49
CA SER A 7 15.05 16.19 -0.67
C SER A 7 14.89 16.89 -2.02
N LYS A 8 15.87 17.70 -2.44
CA LYS A 8 15.87 18.36 -3.75
C LYS A 8 15.92 17.37 -4.92
N ILE A 9 16.65 16.27 -4.76
CA ILE A 9 16.73 15.22 -5.79
C ILE A 9 15.41 14.43 -5.85
N ALA A 10 14.88 14.02 -4.71
CA ALA A 10 13.66 13.23 -4.64
C ALA A 10 12.44 14.01 -5.19
N ALA A 11 12.30 15.29 -4.85
CA ALA A 11 11.19 16.14 -5.30
C ALA A 11 11.07 16.24 -6.84
N ARG A 12 12.14 15.96 -7.60
CA ARG A 12 12.11 15.94 -9.08
C ARG A 12 11.34 14.75 -9.67
N TYR A 13 11.07 13.74 -8.86
CA TYR A 13 10.39 12.51 -9.28
C TYR A 13 9.07 12.29 -8.56
N GLU A 14 8.74 13.17 -7.63
CA GLU A 14 7.50 13.10 -6.87
C GLU A 14 6.31 13.22 -7.82
N CYS A 15 5.31 12.35 -7.62
CA CYS A 15 4.11 12.37 -8.44
C CYS A 15 3.29 13.62 -8.16
N ASP A 16 2.60 14.12 -9.17
CA ASP A 16 1.52 15.09 -8.92
C ASP A 16 0.38 14.37 -8.19
N GLY A 17 -0.32 15.08 -7.30
CA GLY A 17 -1.44 14.54 -6.53
C GLY A 17 -2.58 14.00 -7.40
N LYS A 18 -2.66 14.42 -8.67
CA LYS A 18 -3.62 13.89 -9.66
C LYS A 18 -3.26 12.48 -10.15
N GLU A 19 -1.99 12.12 -10.12
CA GLU A 19 -1.50 10.82 -10.60
C GLU A 19 -1.52 9.73 -9.53
N VAL A 20 -1.66 10.13 -8.27
CA VAL A 20 -1.67 9.24 -7.12
C VAL A 20 -3.12 8.87 -6.78
N PRO A 21 -3.47 7.57 -6.73
CA PRO A 21 -4.75 7.12 -6.19
C PRO A 21 -4.99 7.66 -4.77
N ARG A 22 -6.22 8.07 -4.47
CA ARG A 22 -6.58 8.53 -3.10
C ARG A 22 -6.28 7.47 -2.03
N VAL A 23 -6.39 6.21 -2.42
CA VAL A 23 -6.13 5.05 -1.57
C VAL A 23 -5.01 4.22 -2.18
N LEU A 24 -4.04 3.85 -1.34
CA LEU A 24 -2.98 2.91 -1.66
C LEU A 24 -3.04 1.72 -0.69
N TRP A 25 -2.40 0.61 -1.07
CA TRP A 25 -2.45 -0.64 -0.32
C TRP A 25 -1.05 -1.08 0.08
N ARG A 26 -0.86 -1.50 1.33
CA ARG A 26 0.41 -2.07 1.81
C ARG A 26 0.16 -3.45 2.40
N VAL A 27 0.91 -4.43 1.92
CA VAL A 27 1.05 -5.73 2.59
C VAL A 27 2.07 -5.58 3.72
N ARG A 28 1.71 -6.00 4.94
CA ARG A 28 2.56 -5.96 6.13
C ARG A 28 2.57 -7.33 6.80
N TYR A 29 3.75 -7.80 7.16
CA TYR A 29 3.94 -9.03 7.94
C TYR A 29 4.20 -8.71 9.41
N THR A 30 3.99 -9.67 10.31
CA THR A 30 4.39 -9.53 11.71
C THR A 30 5.87 -9.12 11.81
N GLY A 31 6.16 -8.13 12.64
CA GLY A 31 7.50 -7.56 12.81
C GLY A 31 7.96 -6.58 11.71
N GLN A 32 7.21 -6.42 10.61
CA GLN A 32 7.58 -5.46 9.58
C GLN A 32 7.23 -4.01 9.96
N SER A 33 8.25 -3.16 9.92
CA SER A 33 8.11 -1.73 10.23
C SER A 33 7.41 -0.94 9.13
N LEU A 34 6.61 0.07 9.51
CA LEU A 34 6.10 1.10 8.61
C LEU A 34 7.16 2.13 8.19
N LYS A 35 8.39 1.99 8.69
CA LYS A 35 9.54 2.85 8.34
C LYS A 35 10.46 2.09 7.39
N ALA A 36 11.00 2.82 6.42
CA ALA A 36 12.06 2.33 5.56
C ALA A 36 13.29 1.93 6.38
N ARG A 37 14.07 1.00 5.84
CA ARG A 37 15.27 0.45 6.51
C ARG A 37 16.44 1.43 6.54
N ALA A 38 16.43 2.47 5.72
CA ALA A 38 17.48 3.49 5.64
C ALA A 38 16.91 4.92 5.62
N LYS A 39 17.78 5.89 5.93
CA LYS A 39 17.51 7.32 5.73
C LYS A 39 17.85 7.72 4.28
N PRO A 40 17.14 8.70 3.68
CA PRO A 40 17.43 9.16 2.32
C PRO A 40 18.72 9.99 2.27
N THR A 41 19.75 9.46 1.61
CA THR A 41 21.08 10.11 1.48
C THR A 41 21.53 10.15 0.01
N PHE A 42 20.76 10.80 -0.84
CA PHE A 42 21.06 10.91 -2.27
C PHE A 42 21.94 12.12 -2.54
N LYS A 43 23.10 11.91 -3.19
CA LYS A 43 23.99 12.98 -3.67
C LYS A 43 23.79 13.25 -5.17
N SER A 44 23.20 12.33 -5.92
CA SER A 44 22.93 12.48 -7.35
C SER A 44 21.64 11.79 -7.79
N LYS A 45 21.16 12.14 -8.99
CA LYS A 45 20.04 11.47 -9.68
C LYS A 45 20.28 9.97 -9.85
N GLN A 46 21.51 9.59 -10.23
CA GLN A 46 21.87 8.18 -10.44
C GLN A 46 21.80 7.38 -9.14
N GLN A 47 22.22 7.97 -8.01
CA GLN A 47 22.08 7.32 -6.70
C GLN A 47 20.62 7.12 -6.29
N PHE A 48 19.74 8.08 -6.60
CA PHE A 48 18.31 7.92 -6.37
C PHE A 48 17.73 6.76 -7.18
N LYS A 49 17.98 6.73 -8.50
CA LYS A 49 17.51 5.64 -9.37
C LYS A 49 18.05 4.28 -8.96
N ARG A 50 19.35 4.18 -8.66
CA ARG A 50 19.95 2.94 -8.15
C ARG A 50 19.33 2.48 -6.84
N ALA A 51 18.97 3.41 -5.94
CA ALA A 51 18.29 3.05 -4.70
C ALA A 51 16.86 2.52 -4.94
N VAL A 52 16.19 2.97 -5.99
CA VAL A 52 14.89 2.45 -6.43
C VAL A 52 15.04 1.04 -6.99
N GLU A 53 15.98 0.84 -7.92
CA GLU A 53 16.29 -0.50 -8.49
C GLU A 53 16.63 -1.52 -7.39
N LEU A 54 17.48 -1.12 -6.44
CA LEU A 54 17.82 -1.94 -5.28
C LEU A 54 16.63 -2.19 -4.35
N HIS A 55 15.65 -1.28 -4.28
CA HIS A 55 14.47 -1.48 -3.45
C HIS A 55 13.50 -2.48 -4.06
N LEU A 56 13.37 -2.47 -5.39
CA LEU A 56 12.46 -3.35 -6.14
C LEU A 56 13.05 -4.76 -6.32
N ASN A 57 14.37 -4.90 -6.26
CA ASN A 57 14.98 -6.21 -6.11
C ASN A 57 14.69 -6.78 -4.70
N TRP A 58 13.66 -7.60 -4.59
CA TRP A 58 13.22 -8.23 -3.34
C TRP A 58 14.28 -9.13 -2.66
N SER A 59 15.22 -9.69 -3.43
CA SER A 59 16.37 -10.44 -2.90
C SER A 59 17.45 -9.55 -2.27
N ASN A 60 17.36 -8.23 -2.47
CA ASN A 60 18.35 -7.29 -1.98
C ASN A 60 18.27 -7.09 -0.46
N ARG A 61 19.39 -7.39 0.19
CA ARG A 61 19.56 -7.19 1.64
C ARG A 61 20.03 -5.77 2.01
N ILE A 62 20.42 -4.95 1.03
CA ILE A 62 20.86 -3.57 1.28
C ILE A 62 19.66 -2.71 1.74
N PRO A 63 19.74 -2.04 2.91
CA PRO A 63 18.70 -1.13 3.36
C PRO A 63 18.46 0.03 2.38
N THR A 64 17.20 0.24 2.02
CA THR A 64 16.77 1.30 1.12
C THR A 64 15.79 2.25 1.81
N PRO A 65 15.71 3.53 1.39
CA PRO A 65 14.95 4.57 2.09
C PRO A 65 13.48 4.65 1.66
N PHE A 66 12.94 3.59 1.07
CA PHE A 66 11.58 3.54 0.54
C PHE A 66 10.72 2.52 1.28
N VAL A 67 9.41 2.70 1.18
CA VAL A 67 8.38 1.71 1.54
C VAL A 67 7.48 1.54 0.32
N ALA A 68 7.35 0.30 -0.17
CA ALA A 68 6.52 -0.02 -1.34
C ALA A 68 5.03 -0.10 -1.00
N LEU A 69 4.19 0.31 -1.95
CA LEU A 69 2.74 0.37 -1.89
C LEU A 69 2.19 -0.08 -3.25
N PHE A 70 0.96 -0.59 -3.25
CA PHE A 70 0.23 -0.96 -4.44
C PHE A 70 -0.93 0.01 -4.69
N GLY A 71 -1.21 0.29 -5.96
CA GLY A 71 -2.29 1.14 -6.39
C GLY A 71 -3.65 0.46 -6.32
N THR A 72 -3.67 -0.87 -6.42
CA THR A 72 -4.89 -1.69 -6.41
C THR A 72 -4.90 -2.66 -5.25
N ARG A 73 -6.10 -3.03 -4.78
CA ARG A 73 -6.26 -4.02 -3.72
C ARG A 73 -5.87 -5.39 -4.23
N GLU A 74 -6.30 -5.69 -5.46
CA GLU A 74 -6.16 -6.97 -6.15
C GLU A 74 -4.68 -7.32 -6.31
N HIS A 75 -3.83 -6.37 -6.72
CA HIS A 75 -2.40 -6.62 -6.81
C HIS A 75 -1.77 -6.83 -5.42
N ALA A 76 -2.16 -6.05 -4.41
CA ALA A 76 -1.66 -6.24 -3.05
C ALA A 76 -2.03 -7.62 -2.49
N VAL A 77 -3.26 -8.09 -2.74
CA VAL A 77 -3.72 -9.42 -2.32
C VAL A 77 -2.99 -10.51 -3.09
N LYS A 78 -2.82 -10.39 -4.41
CA LYS A 78 -2.02 -11.33 -5.21
C LYS A 78 -0.58 -11.43 -4.70
N TRP A 79 0.01 -10.29 -4.35
CA TRP A 79 1.35 -10.23 -3.76
C TRP A 79 1.41 -10.93 -2.39
N ALA A 80 0.40 -10.73 -1.54
CA ALA A 80 0.27 -11.42 -0.27
C ALA A 80 0.13 -12.94 -0.44
N LYS A 81 -0.65 -13.40 -1.43
CA LYS A 81 -0.82 -14.83 -1.77
C LYS A 81 0.51 -15.53 -2.08
N SER A 82 1.35 -14.92 -2.92
CA SER A 82 2.69 -15.46 -3.20
C SER A 82 3.62 -15.53 -1.98
N HIS A 83 3.32 -14.79 -0.89
CA HIS A 83 4.10 -14.88 0.35
C HIS A 83 3.58 -15.96 1.30
N PHE A 84 2.28 -16.28 1.29
CA PHE A 84 1.76 -17.45 2.02
C PHE A 84 2.42 -18.74 1.51
N GLU A 85 2.63 -18.85 0.20
CA GLU A 85 3.37 -19.97 -0.43
C GLU A 85 4.81 -20.12 0.08
N LEU A 86 5.39 -19.05 0.64
CA LEU A 86 6.73 -19.04 1.23
C LEU A 86 6.73 -19.31 2.76
N GLY A 87 5.57 -19.60 3.36
CA GLY A 87 5.42 -19.96 4.77
C GLY A 87 5.25 -18.76 5.72
N TYR A 88 4.78 -17.62 5.24
CA TYR A 88 4.39 -16.48 6.09
C TYR A 88 2.92 -16.59 6.48
N ASP A 89 2.62 -16.81 7.77
CA ASP A 89 1.23 -17.04 8.23
C ASP A 89 0.50 -15.76 8.70
N ASP A 90 1.25 -14.72 9.06
CA ASP A 90 0.70 -13.47 9.55
C ASP A 90 0.84 -12.34 8.53
N VAL A 91 -0.18 -12.20 7.68
CA VAL A 91 -0.21 -11.16 6.65
C VAL A 91 -1.37 -10.19 6.88
N PHE A 92 -1.06 -8.90 6.90
CA PHE A 92 -2.03 -7.83 7.05
C PHE A 92 -2.05 -6.96 5.80
N LEU A 93 -3.24 -6.63 5.33
CA LEU A 93 -3.47 -5.67 4.28
C LEU A 93 -3.88 -4.32 4.88
N LEU A 94 -3.09 -3.29 4.61
CA LEU A 94 -3.36 -1.93 5.07
C LEU A 94 -3.97 -1.10 3.94
N LYS A 95 -5.14 -0.53 4.18
CA LYS A 95 -5.76 0.51 3.34
C LYS A 95 -5.22 1.87 3.80
N ILE A 96 -4.58 2.61 2.91
CA ILE A 96 -3.82 3.82 3.24
C ILE A 96 -4.35 5.03 2.49
N ASP A 97 -4.59 6.11 3.22
CA ASP A 97 -4.90 7.44 2.70
C ASP A 97 -3.63 8.11 2.15
N ALA A 98 -3.56 8.24 0.83
CA ALA A 98 -2.38 8.77 0.14
C ALA A 98 -2.14 10.26 0.48
N SER A 99 -3.19 11.03 0.79
CA SER A 99 -3.08 12.46 1.11
C SER A 99 -2.30 12.74 2.40
N LYS A 100 -2.14 11.72 3.25
CA LYS A 100 -1.45 11.81 4.55
C LYS A 100 -0.03 11.22 4.51
N LEU A 101 0.45 10.85 3.32
CA LEU A 101 1.81 10.35 3.11
C LEU A 101 2.78 11.49 2.82
N GLY A 102 4.07 11.19 2.95
CA GLY A 102 5.13 12.07 2.43
C GLY A 102 5.31 11.87 0.92
N PRO A 103 6.49 12.23 0.37
CA PRO A 103 6.75 12.11 -1.05
C PRO A 103 6.47 10.71 -1.61
N ILE A 104 5.66 10.66 -2.68
CA ILE A 104 5.20 9.45 -3.36
C ILE A 104 5.79 9.42 -4.77
N PHE A 105 6.28 8.25 -5.17
CA PHE A 105 6.87 8.03 -6.48
C PHE A 105 6.22 6.83 -7.14
N ARG A 106 5.81 6.95 -8.40
CA ARG A 106 5.27 5.83 -9.17
C ARG A 106 6.40 5.11 -9.87
N VAL A 107 6.51 3.80 -9.64
CA VAL A 107 7.65 2.99 -10.10
C VAL A 107 7.83 3.08 -11.62
N ARG A 108 6.73 3.02 -12.38
CA ARG A 108 6.74 3.10 -13.86
C ARG A 108 7.45 4.32 -14.44
N TYR A 109 7.53 5.42 -13.69
CA TYR A 109 8.20 6.65 -14.15
C TYR A 109 9.69 6.69 -13.82
N LEU A 110 10.15 5.79 -12.94
CA LEU A 110 11.51 5.75 -12.44
C LEU A 110 12.39 4.82 -13.27
N LEU A 111 11.81 3.71 -13.72
CA LEU A 111 12.45 2.66 -14.50
C LEU A 111 11.86 2.64 -15.93
N GLN A 112 12.74 2.46 -16.93
CA GLN A 112 12.34 2.49 -18.34
C GLN A 112 11.61 1.24 -18.83
N ASP A 113 11.54 0.18 -18.01
CA ASP A 113 11.26 -1.18 -18.51
C ASP A 113 10.39 -2.02 -17.54
N SER A 114 9.42 -1.39 -16.86
CA SER A 114 8.66 -2.07 -15.81
C SER A 114 7.16 -2.12 -16.05
N ASP A 115 6.73 -2.84 -17.09
CA ASP A 115 5.30 -3.20 -17.22
C ASP A 115 4.80 -4.03 -16.02
N ILE A 116 5.72 -4.70 -15.33
CA ILE A 116 5.49 -5.52 -14.14
C ILE A 116 5.13 -4.67 -12.91
N HIS A 117 5.53 -3.40 -12.86
CA HIS A 117 5.37 -2.51 -11.69
C HIS A 117 4.44 -1.31 -11.96
N ASN A 118 3.46 -1.48 -12.85
CA ASN A 118 2.65 -0.38 -13.39
C ASN A 118 1.76 0.34 -12.36
N ASP A 119 1.39 -0.36 -11.29
CA ASP A 119 0.59 0.14 -10.17
C ASP A 119 1.38 0.15 -8.85
N GLU A 120 2.70 0.03 -8.88
CA GLU A 120 3.52 0.15 -7.68
C GLU A 120 3.93 1.59 -7.40
N PHE A 121 3.90 1.94 -6.12
CA PHE A 121 4.25 3.25 -5.59
C PHE A 121 5.28 3.09 -4.48
N LEU A 122 6.16 4.08 -4.34
CA LEU A 122 7.15 4.17 -3.29
C LEU A 122 6.89 5.40 -2.45
N VAL A 123 6.89 5.25 -1.14
CA VAL A 123 6.90 6.37 -0.19
C VAL A 123 8.27 6.52 0.41
N LEU A 124 8.75 7.76 0.49
CA LEU A 124 10.02 8.05 1.15
C LEU A 124 9.88 7.89 2.66
N ARG A 125 10.85 7.21 3.28
CA ARG A 125 11.11 7.14 4.73
C ARG A 125 10.08 6.38 5.58
N LYS A 126 8.78 6.67 5.50
CA LYS A 126 7.77 6.00 6.34
C LYS A 126 6.33 6.20 5.89
N ILE A 127 5.49 5.22 6.19
CA ILE A 127 4.03 5.36 6.28
C ILE A 127 3.69 5.85 7.69
N THR A 128 2.83 6.86 7.81
CA THR A 128 2.44 7.38 9.13
C THR A 128 1.23 6.59 9.65
N ARG A 129 1.13 6.35 10.97
CA ARG A 129 -0.05 5.63 11.51
C ARG A 129 -1.37 6.35 11.19
N ARG A 130 -1.35 7.68 11.13
CA ARG A 130 -2.53 8.51 10.80
C ARG A 130 -2.99 8.34 9.35
N SER A 131 -2.14 7.83 8.45
CA SER A 131 -2.54 7.54 7.07
C SER A 131 -3.20 6.16 6.92
N ILE A 132 -3.19 5.31 7.94
CA ILE A 132 -3.85 4.00 7.86
C ILE A 132 -5.34 4.21 8.11
N ILE A 133 -6.16 3.87 7.12
CA ILE A 133 -7.62 3.93 7.18
C ILE A 133 -8.15 2.66 7.84
N ARG A 134 -7.65 1.51 7.37
CA ARG A 134 -8.08 0.18 7.83
C ARG A 134 -6.91 -0.79 7.77
N GLU A 135 -6.91 -1.72 8.70
CA GLU A 135 -6.02 -2.87 8.72
C GLU A 135 -6.89 -4.13 8.72
N THR A 136 -6.62 -5.03 7.77
CA THR A 136 -7.35 -6.27 7.59
C THR A 136 -6.36 -7.42 7.66
N TYR A 137 -6.59 -8.39 8.53
CA TYR A 137 -5.85 -9.65 8.50
C TYR A 137 -6.26 -10.45 7.27
N LEU A 138 -5.29 -10.97 6.51
CA LEU A 138 -5.55 -11.86 5.39
C LEU A 138 -5.35 -13.29 5.85
N SER A 139 -6.34 -14.14 5.63
CA SER A 139 -6.19 -15.58 5.76
C SER A 139 -5.82 -16.20 4.41
N CYS A 140 -5.09 -17.33 4.43
CA CYS A 140 -4.70 -18.06 3.22
C CYS A 140 -5.91 -18.60 2.42
N ILE A 141 -7.11 -18.63 3.03
CA ILE A 141 -8.29 -19.36 2.55
C ILE A 141 -9.39 -18.42 1.99
N GLU A 142 -9.21 -17.10 2.00
CA GLU A 142 -10.26 -16.21 1.49
C GLU A 142 -10.34 -16.21 -0.05
N ASP A 143 -11.33 -16.94 -0.56
CA ASP A 143 -12.00 -16.67 -1.84
C ASP A 143 -12.57 -15.25 -1.82
N ASP A 144 -12.47 -14.56 -2.96
CA ASP A 144 -12.86 -13.16 -3.16
C ASP A 144 -14.31 -12.87 -2.74
N SER A 145 -14.53 -12.60 -1.46
CA SER A 145 -15.79 -12.02 -0.98
C SER A 145 -15.66 -10.50 -0.94
N SER A 146 -16.18 -9.88 -1.99
CA SER A 146 -16.34 -8.43 -2.08
C SER A 146 -17.47 -7.97 -1.14
N GLU A 147 -17.14 -7.61 0.10
CA GLU A 147 -18.10 -6.95 0.98
C GLU A 147 -17.69 -5.50 1.25
N ASP A 148 -18.16 -4.63 0.35
CA ASP A 148 -18.41 -3.22 0.63
C ASP A 148 -19.93 -3.08 0.83
N SER A 149 -20.44 -3.58 1.96
CA SER A 149 -21.87 -3.46 2.31
C SER A 149 -22.03 -2.32 3.31
N VAL A 150 -22.46 -1.19 2.75
CA VAL A 150 -22.77 0.06 3.44
C VAL A 150 -24.10 -0.07 4.19
N GLY A 151 -24.09 0.33 5.47
CA GLY A 151 -25.13 1.16 6.10
C GLY A 151 -26.59 0.66 6.23
N ARG A 152 -27.01 0.46 7.49
CA ARG A 152 -28.30 0.87 8.12
C ARG A 152 -29.51 1.11 7.20
N SER A 153 -30.64 0.45 7.50
CA SER A 153 -31.77 1.08 8.20
C SER A 153 -32.85 0.05 8.59
N SER A 154 -33.52 0.36 9.68
CA SER A 154 -34.68 -0.25 10.32
C SER A 154 -35.97 -0.17 9.50
N GLU A 155 -36.74 -1.26 9.40
CA GLU A 155 -38.18 -1.27 9.10
C GLU A 155 -38.82 -2.45 9.87
N GLU A 156 -39.43 -2.17 11.03
CA GLU A 156 -40.90 -2.17 11.26
C GLU A 156 -41.52 -3.58 11.26
N ALA A 157 -41.77 -4.11 12.46
CA ALA A 157 -42.61 -5.29 12.67
C ALA A 157 -44.08 -4.86 12.57
N SER A 158 -44.80 -5.41 11.59
CA SER A 158 -46.26 -5.35 11.54
C SER A 158 -46.82 -6.75 11.75
N GLU A 159 -47.80 -6.81 12.65
CA GLU A 159 -48.53 -7.98 13.11
C GLU A 159 -49.65 -8.32 12.11
N GLU A 160 -49.79 -9.58 11.75
CA GLU A 160 -50.87 -10.11 10.92
C GLU A 160 -50.96 -11.62 11.12
N GLU A 161 -52.09 -12.31 11.18
CA GLU A 161 -53.50 -11.97 11.39
C GLU A 161 -54.17 -13.29 11.81
N ASP A 162 -55.25 -13.20 12.57
CA ASP A 162 -56.15 -14.29 12.95
C ASP A 162 -56.69 -15.04 11.70
N VAL A 163 -56.56 -16.37 11.66
CA VAL A 163 -57.29 -17.22 10.70
C VAL A 163 -58.14 -18.21 11.48
N PHE A 164 -59.42 -17.85 11.64
CA PHE A 164 -60.50 -18.76 12.03
C PHE A 164 -60.93 -19.58 10.81
N ALA A 165 -60.80 -20.90 10.87
CA ALA A 165 -61.55 -21.83 10.04
C ALA A 165 -61.73 -23.17 10.79
N GLY A 166 -62.98 -23.49 11.13
CA GLY A 166 -63.37 -24.74 11.79
C GLY A 166 -64.73 -24.62 12.45
#